data_AF-A0A1L7I4Y8-F1
#
_entry.id   AF-A0A1L7I4Y8-F1
#
_cell.length_a   1.000
_cell.length_b   1.000
_cell.length_c   1.000
_cell.angle_alpha   90.00
_cell.angle_beta   90.00
_cell.angle_gamma   90.00
#
_symmetry.space_group_name_H-M   'P 1'
#
loop_
_entity.id
_entity.type
_entity.pdbx_description
1 polymer ?
#
loop_
_entity_poly.entity_id
_entity_poly.type
_entity_poly.pdbx_seq_one_letter_code
_entity_poly.pdbx_strand_id
1 'polypeptide(L)'
;MKTFNYLIVLTFSLFMISCEESDSGEKPTVYMVGDSTVKNGQGDGAGGLWGWGDSLGQFLDTTKVNVQNHALGGTSSRTFQDKGLWEPVKDSLKKGDYVLIQFGHNDAGPINDNFRARGTINGTGEESEEIDNILTGKHETVHSYGWYIRKLVKETKEKGAIPIIMSPIPRNDWENGKVPRNATTYGGWAKQVAEEEDAYFIDLNEKMASQMEEKGEQNITGTYFYDRDHTHTSAKGAVMAASLIIEGLKESGSSLKKYLLEDPEIQTPTKKDVYLIGDSTVANNNDTLVGWGVPMDKYFDTTRVNVYNKARGGRSIRSFRGEGLWDEVLKDLDKGDFLLIQFGHNDGGEVDQPKYRGSLKGMGDETQTVEFKKDSTEVVHTYGWYMKKYITETKAKGATPIVLSMIPRNIWHAEKVMQNGRKKL
;
A
#
# COMPACT_ATOMS: atom_id res chain seq x y z
N MET A 1 -93.43 -30.11 18.47
CA MET A 1 -92.44 -30.25 17.37
C MET A 1 -91.44 -29.12 17.49
N LYS A 2 -90.15 -29.45 17.43
CA LYS A 2 -89.01 -28.59 17.76
C LYS A 2 -88.75 -27.57 16.64
N THR A 3 -88.51 -26.33 17.07
CA THR A 3 -87.86 -25.24 16.33
C THR A 3 -86.40 -25.59 16.02
N PHE A 4 -85.93 -25.26 14.81
CA PHE A 4 -84.51 -25.26 14.47
C PHE A 4 -84.16 -23.94 13.78
N ASN A 5 -83.41 -23.10 14.49
CA ASN A 5 -82.74 -21.92 13.95
C ASN A 5 -81.44 -22.38 13.28
N TYR A 6 -81.24 -22.02 12.01
CA TYR A 6 -79.95 -22.18 11.35
C TYR A 6 -79.09 -20.94 11.58
N LEU A 7 -78.03 -21.12 12.36
CA LEU A 7 -76.94 -20.15 12.55
C LEU A 7 -75.99 -20.26 11.35
N ILE A 8 -75.94 -19.25 10.49
CA ILE A 8 -74.92 -19.14 9.44
C ILE A 8 -73.68 -18.51 10.07
N VAL A 9 -72.61 -19.30 10.19
CA VAL A 9 -71.28 -18.82 10.59
C VAL A 9 -70.54 -18.41 9.32
N LEU A 10 -70.32 -17.11 9.14
CA LEU A 10 -69.47 -16.53 8.10
C LEU A 10 -68.01 -16.61 8.55
N THR A 11 -67.25 -17.54 7.99
CA THR A 11 -65.79 -17.62 8.13
C THR A 11 -65.14 -16.58 7.21
N PHE A 12 -64.56 -15.54 7.82
CA PHE A 12 -63.69 -14.58 7.12
C PHE A 12 -62.31 -15.24 6.91
N SER A 13 -62.02 -15.65 5.67
CA SER A 13 -60.67 -16.05 5.27
C SER A 13 -59.83 -14.80 5.06
N LEU A 14 -58.93 -14.50 6.01
CA LEU A 14 -57.86 -13.52 5.81
C LEU A 14 -56.90 -14.07 4.74
N PHE A 15 -56.94 -13.48 3.53
CA PHE A 15 -55.86 -13.64 2.56
C PHE A 15 -54.65 -12.83 3.06
N MET A 16 -53.66 -13.53 3.61
CA MET A 16 -52.31 -12.98 3.76
C MET A 16 -51.75 -12.76 2.35
N ILE A 17 -51.84 -11.54 1.85
CA ILE A 17 -51.08 -11.11 0.67
C ILE A 17 -49.63 -11.06 1.15
N SER A 18 -48.89 -12.14 0.90
CA SER A 18 -47.43 -12.12 0.98
C SER A 18 -46.98 -11.14 -0.09
N CYS A 19 -46.62 -9.93 0.33
CA CYS A 19 -45.93 -8.98 -0.52
C CYS A 19 -44.54 -9.58 -0.76
N GLU A 20 -44.40 -10.38 -1.82
CA GLU A 20 -43.08 -10.67 -2.37
C GLU A 20 -42.48 -9.33 -2.79
N GLU A 21 -41.54 -8.84 -1.99
CA GLU A 21 -40.68 -7.73 -2.37
C GLU A 21 -40.06 -8.10 -3.72
N SER A 22 -40.46 -7.37 -4.76
CA SER A 22 -39.83 -7.46 -6.06
C SER A 22 -38.36 -7.08 -5.87
N ASP A 23 -37.47 -8.08 -5.94
CA ASP A 23 -36.04 -7.87 -6.03
C ASP A 23 -35.81 -6.92 -7.21
N SER A 24 -35.37 -5.69 -6.93
CA SER A 24 -35.24 -4.61 -7.91
C SER A 24 -34.26 -4.94 -9.05
N GLY A 25 -33.60 -6.10 -8.99
CA GLY A 25 -32.54 -6.52 -9.90
C GLY A 25 -31.25 -5.74 -9.72
N GLU A 26 -31.23 -4.73 -8.83
CA GLU A 26 -30.04 -3.95 -8.51
C GLU A 26 -29.21 -4.65 -7.43
N LYS A 27 -27.92 -4.82 -7.72
CA LYS A 27 -26.94 -5.37 -6.79
C LYS A 27 -26.85 -4.50 -5.53
N PRO A 28 -26.89 -5.07 -4.31
CA PRO A 28 -26.60 -4.31 -3.11
C PRO A 28 -25.15 -3.79 -3.16
N THR A 29 -24.94 -2.66 -2.52
CA THR A 29 -23.66 -1.96 -2.47
C THR A 29 -23.04 -2.12 -1.08
N VAL A 30 -21.75 -2.45 -1.07
CA VAL A 30 -20.90 -2.50 0.12
C VAL A 30 -20.15 -1.18 0.19
N TYR A 31 -20.60 -0.29 1.06
CA TYR A 31 -19.95 0.98 1.35
C TYR A 31 -18.92 0.78 2.47
N MET A 32 -17.76 1.42 2.34
CA MET A 32 -16.75 1.49 3.40
C MET A 32 -16.53 2.95 3.78
N VAL A 33 -16.59 3.23 5.08
CA VAL A 33 -16.30 4.54 5.66
C VAL A 33 -15.27 4.38 6.77
N GLY A 34 -14.35 5.33 6.84
CA GLY A 34 -13.23 5.24 7.77
C GLY A 34 -12.10 6.21 7.45
N ASP A 35 -10.93 5.89 7.99
CA ASP A 35 -9.72 6.72 7.91
C ASP A 35 -8.68 6.21 6.90
N SER A 36 -7.40 6.62 7.07
CA SER A 36 -6.30 6.26 6.17
C SER A 36 -5.93 4.78 6.15
N THR A 37 -6.38 4.01 7.14
CA THR A 37 -6.20 2.55 7.19
C THR A 37 -7.29 1.82 6.41
N VAL A 38 -8.40 2.50 6.08
CA VAL A 38 -9.45 2.01 5.17
C VAL A 38 -9.18 2.48 3.74
N LYS A 39 -8.78 3.76 3.57
CA LYS A 39 -8.35 4.33 2.28
C LYS A 39 -7.22 5.32 2.48
N ASN A 40 -6.02 4.96 2.04
CA ASN A 40 -4.87 5.86 2.10
C ASN A 40 -4.82 6.77 0.88
N GLY A 41 -4.57 8.07 1.08
CA GLY A 41 -4.45 9.03 -0.01
C GLY A 41 -5.67 8.99 -0.93
N GLN A 42 -5.44 8.71 -2.23
CA GLN A 42 -6.50 8.55 -3.22
C GLN A 42 -6.92 7.08 -3.45
N GLY A 43 -6.37 6.12 -2.71
CA GLY A 43 -6.52 4.69 -2.97
C GLY A 43 -5.66 4.20 -4.14
N ASP A 44 -4.58 4.94 -4.47
CA ASP A 44 -3.69 4.69 -5.61
C ASP A 44 -2.32 4.11 -5.21
N GLY A 45 -2.13 3.84 -3.91
CA GLY A 45 -0.85 3.36 -3.38
C GLY A 45 0.27 4.40 -3.36
N ALA A 46 -0.05 5.69 -3.43
CA ALA A 46 0.93 6.75 -3.28
C ALA A 46 1.77 6.54 -2.00
N GLY A 47 3.08 6.69 -2.12
CA GLY A 47 4.01 6.44 -1.01
C GLY A 47 4.10 4.98 -0.54
N GLY A 48 3.45 4.03 -1.23
CA GLY A 48 3.37 2.63 -0.85
C GLY A 48 2.28 2.30 0.16
N LEU A 49 1.52 3.30 0.58
CA LEU A 49 0.54 3.13 1.64
C LEU A 49 -0.80 2.70 1.05
N TRP A 50 -1.42 1.68 1.64
CA TRP A 50 -2.71 1.14 1.21
C TRP A 50 -3.64 0.98 2.41
N GLY A 51 -4.93 1.26 2.19
CA GLY A 51 -5.97 0.91 3.14
C GLY A 51 -6.60 -0.43 2.78
N TRP A 52 -7.11 -1.16 3.78
CA TRP A 52 -7.72 -2.47 3.55
C TRP A 52 -8.96 -2.41 2.64
N GLY A 53 -9.66 -1.27 2.60
CA GLY A 53 -10.84 -1.07 1.77
C GLY A 53 -10.54 -1.11 0.27
N ASP A 54 -9.31 -0.81 -0.13
CA ASP A 54 -8.86 -0.90 -1.52
C ASP A 54 -8.67 -2.37 -1.96
N SER A 55 -8.48 -3.29 -1.00
CA SER A 55 -8.31 -4.72 -1.24
C SER A 55 -9.61 -5.53 -1.09
N LEU A 56 -10.59 -5.04 -0.32
CA LEU A 56 -11.79 -5.81 0.05
C LEU A 56 -12.58 -6.31 -1.16
N GLY A 57 -12.68 -5.51 -2.22
CA GLY A 57 -13.42 -5.88 -3.43
C GLY A 57 -12.90 -7.14 -4.13
N GLN A 58 -11.64 -7.51 -3.92
CA GLN A 58 -11.03 -8.72 -4.48
C GLN A 58 -11.53 -10.01 -3.82
N PHE A 59 -12.18 -9.90 -2.66
CA PHE A 59 -12.76 -11.03 -1.92
C PHE A 59 -14.27 -11.18 -2.12
N LEU A 60 -14.90 -10.26 -2.86
CA LEU A 60 -16.33 -10.20 -3.07
C LEU A 60 -16.68 -10.57 -4.52
N ASP A 61 -17.79 -11.29 -4.70
CA ASP A 61 -18.38 -11.55 -6.01
C ASP A 61 -19.01 -10.26 -6.55
N THR A 62 -18.20 -9.46 -7.23
CA THR A 62 -18.61 -8.19 -7.84
C THR A 62 -19.62 -8.35 -8.99
N THR A 63 -19.88 -9.60 -9.42
CA THR A 63 -21.03 -9.88 -10.29
C THR A 63 -22.36 -9.79 -9.55
N LYS A 64 -22.35 -9.84 -8.20
CA LYS A 64 -23.54 -9.79 -7.33
C LYS A 64 -23.61 -8.59 -6.38
N VAL A 65 -22.48 -7.93 -6.09
CA VAL A 65 -22.44 -6.72 -5.25
C VAL A 65 -21.64 -5.60 -5.91
N ASN A 66 -21.96 -4.35 -5.57
CA ASN A 66 -21.08 -3.22 -5.84
C ASN A 66 -20.20 -2.95 -4.61
N VAL A 67 -19.02 -2.36 -4.81
CA VAL A 67 -18.11 -2.00 -3.71
C VAL A 67 -17.70 -0.54 -3.86
N GLN A 68 -17.84 0.24 -2.79
CA GLN A 68 -17.51 1.67 -2.81
C GLN A 68 -16.72 2.07 -1.56
N ASN A 69 -15.47 2.52 -1.76
CA ASN A 69 -14.61 3.00 -0.70
C ASN A 69 -14.71 4.53 -0.55
N HIS A 70 -15.52 4.97 0.42
CA HIS A 70 -15.78 6.37 0.77
C HIS A 70 -14.95 6.85 1.97
N ALA A 71 -14.09 6.01 2.52
CA ALA A 71 -13.16 6.44 3.55
C ALA A 71 -12.25 7.58 3.07
N LEU A 72 -11.76 8.40 4.01
CA LEU A 72 -10.84 9.48 3.71
C LEU A 72 -9.67 9.49 4.68
N GLY A 73 -8.46 9.49 4.11
CA GLY A 73 -7.24 9.56 4.90
C GLY A 73 -7.22 10.77 5.85
N GLY A 74 -6.92 10.50 7.12
CA GLY A 74 -6.81 11.53 8.15
C GLY A 74 -8.13 12.01 8.75
N THR A 75 -9.28 11.39 8.47
CA THR A 75 -10.51 11.69 9.20
C THR A 75 -10.64 10.84 10.48
N SER A 76 -11.29 11.42 11.47
CA SER A 76 -11.88 10.73 12.64
C SER A 76 -13.38 10.51 12.39
N SER A 77 -14.06 9.76 13.27
CA SER A 77 -15.52 9.58 13.20
C SER A 77 -16.28 10.92 13.19
N ARG A 78 -15.76 11.91 13.93
CA ARG A 78 -16.19 13.30 13.94
C ARG A 78 -15.91 14.01 12.62
N THR A 79 -14.63 14.17 12.28
CA THR A 79 -14.25 15.03 11.15
C THR A 79 -14.67 14.48 9.81
N PHE A 80 -14.97 13.19 9.71
CA PHE A 80 -15.63 12.60 8.54
C PHE A 80 -17.04 13.19 8.34
N GLN A 81 -17.82 13.26 9.42
CA GLN A 81 -19.18 13.81 9.41
C GLN A 81 -19.17 15.34 9.30
N ASP A 82 -18.30 16.05 10.02
CA ASP A 82 -18.21 17.52 9.96
C ASP A 82 -17.84 18.04 8.56
N LYS A 83 -17.12 17.22 7.78
CA LYS A 83 -16.74 17.53 6.39
C LYS A 83 -17.85 17.24 5.39
N GLY A 84 -18.98 16.70 5.82
CA GLY A 84 -20.08 16.33 4.93
C GLY A 84 -19.82 15.05 4.13
N LEU A 85 -18.87 14.20 4.56
CA LEU A 85 -18.48 13.01 3.78
C LEU A 85 -19.44 11.84 3.97
N TRP A 86 -20.25 11.87 5.03
CA TRP A 86 -21.24 10.84 5.28
C TRP A 86 -22.52 11.05 4.45
N GLU A 87 -22.90 12.30 4.21
CA GLU A 87 -24.14 12.69 3.55
C GLU A 87 -24.29 12.05 2.16
N PRO A 88 -23.29 12.09 1.26
CA PRO A 88 -23.39 11.41 -0.04
C PRO A 88 -23.57 9.90 0.06
N VAL A 89 -22.97 9.26 1.08
CA VAL A 89 -23.14 7.83 1.33
C VAL A 89 -24.56 7.57 1.80
N LYS A 90 -24.99 8.25 2.87
CA LYS A 90 -26.34 8.15 3.45
C LYS A 90 -27.44 8.36 2.42
N ASP A 91 -27.29 9.35 1.54
CA ASP A 91 -28.28 9.66 0.52
C ASP A 91 -28.32 8.63 -0.61
N SER A 92 -27.24 7.87 -0.80
CA SER A 92 -27.14 6.78 -1.79
C SER A 92 -27.58 5.42 -1.24
N LEU A 93 -27.71 5.27 0.08
CA LEU A 93 -28.07 3.99 0.71
C LEU A 93 -29.47 3.52 0.30
N LYS A 94 -29.56 2.24 -0.03
CA LYS A 94 -30.78 1.50 -0.30
C LYS A 94 -30.96 0.36 0.69
N LYS A 95 -32.19 -0.13 0.82
CA LYS A 95 -32.49 -1.31 1.63
C LYS A 95 -31.66 -2.50 1.13
N GLY A 96 -30.96 -3.17 2.06
CA GLY A 96 -30.11 -4.32 1.74
C GLY A 96 -28.65 -3.98 1.40
N ASP A 97 -28.28 -2.69 1.32
CA ASP A 97 -26.88 -2.27 1.25
C ASP A 97 -26.15 -2.55 2.57
N TYR A 98 -24.82 -2.55 2.54
CA TYR A 98 -23.96 -2.75 3.72
C TYR A 98 -23.08 -1.53 3.93
N VAL A 99 -22.85 -1.15 5.20
CA VAL A 99 -21.91 -0.09 5.55
C VAL A 99 -20.88 -0.63 6.54
N LEU A 100 -19.65 -0.77 6.08
CA LEU A 100 -18.48 -1.15 6.87
C LEU A 100 -17.87 0.11 7.48
N ILE A 101 -17.84 0.19 8.80
CA ILE A 101 -17.48 1.39 9.57
C ILE A 101 -16.23 1.09 10.41
N GLN A 102 -15.13 1.82 10.17
CA GLN A 102 -13.92 1.70 10.99
C GLN A 102 -13.25 3.06 11.22
N PHE A 103 -13.23 3.51 12.48
CA PHE A 103 -12.57 4.73 12.94
C PHE A 103 -11.81 4.48 14.25
N GLY A 104 -11.07 5.48 14.74
CA GLY A 104 -10.40 5.45 16.03
C GLY A 104 -8.95 5.94 16.02
N HIS A 105 -8.20 5.81 14.91
CA HIS A 105 -6.81 6.24 14.89
C HIS A 105 -6.64 7.75 15.03
N ASN A 106 -7.50 8.53 14.37
CA ASN A 106 -7.49 9.99 14.40
C ASN A 106 -8.35 10.57 15.54
N ASP A 107 -9.34 9.80 16.00
CA ASP A 107 -10.21 10.13 17.14
C ASP A 107 -9.42 10.24 18.44
N ALA A 108 -8.34 9.45 18.58
CA ALA A 108 -7.40 9.51 19.70
C ALA A 108 -6.55 10.79 19.75
N GLY A 109 -6.64 11.67 18.75
CA GLY A 109 -5.93 12.95 18.72
C GLY A 109 -6.54 14.01 19.63
N PRO A 110 -5.94 15.20 19.71
CA PRO A 110 -6.52 16.33 20.44
C PRO A 110 -7.86 16.76 19.85
N ILE A 111 -8.84 17.03 20.72
CA ILE A 111 -10.17 17.55 20.36
C ILE A 111 -10.05 18.89 19.63
N ASN A 112 -9.16 19.76 20.09
CA ASN A 112 -8.92 21.08 19.54
C ASN A 112 -7.41 21.37 19.58
N ASP A 113 -6.84 21.70 18.43
CA ASP A 113 -5.45 22.15 18.28
C ASP A 113 -5.33 23.00 17.00
N ASN A 114 -4.15 23.55 16.73
CA ASN A 114 -3.88 24.38 15.55
C ASN A 114 -3.33 23.61 14.34
N PHE A 115 -3.39 22.27 14.35
CA PHE A 115 -2.74 21.43 13.34
C PHE A 115 -3.68 20.41 12.70
N ARG A 116 -4.39 19.63 13.51
CA ARG A 116 -5.31 18.55 13.09
C ARG A 116 -6.74 18.77 13.58
N ALA A 117 -6.93 19.05 14.89
CA ALA A 117 -8.23 19.20 15.56
C ALA A 117 -9.24 18.09 15.20
N ARG A 118 -8.84 16.81 15.41
CA ARG A 118 -9.62 15.63 14.97
C ARG A 118 -10.25 14.84 16.09
N GLY A 119 -9.85 15.09 17.34
CA GLY A 119 -10.21 14.26 18.46
C GLY A 119 -11.70 14.22 18.76
N THR A 120 -12.11 13.17 19.44
CA THR A 120 -13.45 13.00 20.02
C THR A 120 -13.36 12.93 21.54
N ILE A 121 -14.48 13.14 22.24
CA ILE A 121 -14.54 12.82 23.67
C ILE A 121 -14.44 11.28 23.82
N ASN A 122 -13.63 10.82 24.77
CA ASN A 122 -13.41 9.40 25.00
C ASN A 122 -14.67 8.71 25.56
N GLY A 123 -14.92 7.47 25.14
CA GLY A 123 -16.02 6.65 25.64
C GLY A 123 -17.23 6.57 24.70
N THR A 124 -18.31 5.98 25.22
CA THR A 124 -19.51 5.64 24.45
C THR A 124 -20.76 6.42 24.84
N GLY A 125 -20.66 7.31 25.83
CA GLY A 125 -21.78 8.08 26.35
C GLY A 125 -22.28 9.17 25.42
N GLU A 126 -23.11 10.06 25.94
CA GLU A 126 -23.72 11.18 25.21
C GLU A 126 -23.03 12.52 25.53
N GLU A 127 -21.80 12.47 26.07
CA GLU A 127 -21.03 13.65 26.43
C GLU A 127 -20.80 14.55 25.21
N SER A 128 -20.82 15.86 25.45
CA SER A 128 -20.50 16.87 24.45
C SER A 128 -19.77 18.06 25.06
N GLU A 129 -19.02 18.76 24.22
CA GLU A 129 -18.26 19.97 24.55
C GLU A 129 -18.35 20.96 23.39
N GLU A 130 -18.64 22.23 23.68
CA GLU A 130 -18.56 23.30 22.69
C GLU A 130 -17.13 23.82 22.60
N ILE A 131 -16.62 23.96 21.37
CA ILE A 131 -15.28 24.51 21.12
C ILE A 131 -15.34 25.61 20.07
N ASP A 132 -14.42 26.58 20.20
CA ASP A 132 -13.98 27.39 19.08
C ASP A 132 -12.78 26.69 18.43
N ASN A 133 -12.99 26.04 17.29
CA ASN A 133 -11.97 25.25 16.62
C ASN A 133 -10.83 26.15 16.15
N ILE A 134 -9.63 25.95 16.71
CA ILE A 134 -8.46 26.81 16.46
C ILE A 134 -7.98 26.69 15.01
N LEU A 135 -8.17 25.51 14.38
CA LEU A 135 -7.75 25.25 13.01
C LEU A 135 -8.73 25.83 11.97
N THR A 136 -10.04 25.72 12.21
CA THR A 136 -11.07 26.14 11.22
C THR A 136 -11.67 27.50 11.51
N GLY A 137 -11.52 28.02 12.73
CA GLY A 137 -12.16 29.24 13.23
C GLY A 137 -13.66 29.12 13.44
N LYS A 138 -14.23 27.91 13.39
CA LYS A 138 -15.66 27.67 13.55
C LYS A 138 -15.98 27.29 14.99
N HIS A 139 -17.13 27.76 15.47
CA HIS A 139 -17.75 27.24 16.69
C HIS A 139 -18.45 25.92 16.37
N GLU A 140 -18.17 24.86 17.13
CA GLU A 140 -18.75 23.54 16.92
C GLU A 140 -18.89 22.73 18.21
N THR A 141 -19.87 21.82 18.23
CA THR A 141 -20.11 20.88 19.33
C THR A 141 -19.43 19.55 19.02
N VAL A 142 -18.55 19.12 19.91
CA VAL A 142 -17.82 17.86 19.85
C VAL A 142 -18.53 16.84 20.71
N HIS A 143 -18.81 15.65 20.18
CA HIS A 143 -19.40 14.55 20.94
C HIS A 143 -18.40 13.45 21.29
N SER A 144 -18.85 12.48 22.10
CA SER A 144 -18.12 11.25 22.35
C SER A 144 -17.90 10.42 21.08
N TYR A 145 -16.86 9.57 21.09
CA TYR A 145 -16.64 8.61 20.00
C TYR A 145 -17.87 7.75 19.75
N GLY A 146 -18.47 7.18 20.81
CA GLY A 146 -19.64 6.33 20.65
C GLY A 146 -20.85 7.06 20.09
N TRP A 147 -21.04 8.35 20.40
CA TRP A 147 -22.09 9.17 19.80
C TRP A 147 -21.97 9.22 18.27
N TYR A 148 -20.77 9.51 17.76
CA TYR A 148 -20.53 9.61 16.32
C TYR A 148 -20.72 8.27 15.60
N ILE A 149 -20.24 7.17 16.19
CA ILE A 149 -20.45 5.83 15.62
C ILE A 149 -21.92 5.44 15.66
N ARG A 150 -22.61 5.68 16.78
CA ARG A 150 -24.05 5.41 16.95
C ARG A 150 -24.89 6.15 15.91
N LYS A 151 -24.56 7.41 15.62
CA LYS A 151 -25.22 8.18 14.56
C LYS A 151 -25.09 7.50 13.19
N LEU A 152 -23.88 7.09 12.79
CA LEU A 152 -23.67 6.37 11.52
C LEU A 152 -24.50 5.08 11.46
N VAL A 153 -24.54 4.32 12.55
CA VAL A 153 -25.30 3.06 12.67
C VAL A 153 -26.81 3.31 12.52
N LYS A 154 -27.35 4.28 13.25
CA LYS A 154 -28.78 4.62 13.20
C LYS A 154 -29.19 5.10 11.83
N GLU A 155 -28.45 6.04 11.25
CA GLU A 155 -28.75 6.58 9.91
C GLU A 155 -28.61 5.50 8.82
N THR A 156 -27.70 4.53 9.00
CA THR A 156 -27.61 3.35 8.12
C THR A 156 -28.87 2.49 8.20
N LYS A 157 -29.30 2.16 9.43
CA LYS A 157 -30.50 1.34 9.66
C LYS A 157 -31.79 2.02 9.19
N GLU A 158 -31.90 3.34 9.35
CA GLU A 158 -33.03 4.15 8.85
C GLU A 158 -33.21 4.03 7.33
N LYS A 159 -32.13 3.80 6.58
CA LYS A 159 -32.15 3.56 5.13
C LYS A 159 -32.41 2.09 4.76
N GLY A 160 -32.59 1.21 5.75
CA GLY A 160 -32.74 -0.24 5.56
C GLY A 160 -31.43 -0.94 5.19
N ALA A 161 -30.30 -0.26 5.32
CA ALA A 161 -28.97 -0.82 5.12
C ALA A 161 -28.45 -1.48 6.41
N ILE A 162 -27.39 -2.27 6.29
CA ILE A 162 -26.87 -3.14 7.34
C ILE A 162 -25.49 -2.60 7.81
N PRO A 163 -25.39 -2.06 9.03
CA PRO A 163 -24.12 -1.58 9.58
C PRO A 163 -23.26 -2.75 10.09
N ILE A 164 -21.96 -2.68 9.79
CA ILE A 164 -20.93 -3.60 10.27
C ILE A 164 -19.77 -2.76 10.80
N ILE A 165 -19.55 -2.81 12.11
CA ILE A 165 -18.52 -2.04 12.81
C ILE A 165 -17.26 -2.90 12.94
N MET A 166 -16.09 -2.30 12.75
CA MET A 166 -14.80 -2.95 13.01
C MET A 166 -13.99 -2.13 14.02
N SER A 167 -13.25 -2.81 14.89
CA SER A 167 -12.18 -2.16 15.66
C SER A 167 -11.07 -1.68 14.71
N PRO A 168 -10.39 -0.56 14.99
CA PRO A 168 -9.31 -0.09 14.12
C PRO A 168 -8.12 -1.06 14.19
N ILE A 169 -7.43 -1.25 13.06
CA ILE A 169 -6.25 -2.12 12.97
C ILE A 169 -5.19 -1.77 14.05
N PRO A 170 -4.36 -2.72 14.51
CA PRO A 170 -3.29 -2.38 15.45
C PRO A 170 -2.22 -1.51 14.77
N ARG A 171 -1.50 -0.74 15.59
CA ARG A 171 -0.24 -0.13 15.16
C ARG A 171 0.89 -1.13 15.27
N ASN A 172 1.89 -1.00 14.42
CA ASN A 172 3.14 -1.76 14.43
C ASN A 172 4.09 -1.29 15.55
N ASP A 173 3.59 -1.22 16.78
CA ASP A 173 4.27 -0.67 17.97
C ASP A 173 4.59 -1.80 18.95
N TRP A 174 5.55 -2.66 18.60
CA TRP A 174 5.83 -3.88 19.36
C TRP A 174 6.44 -3.61 20.74
N GLU A 175 5.95 -4.33 21.75
CA GLU A 175 6.52 -4.37 23.09
C GLU A 175 6.71 -5.83 23.52
N ASN A 176 7.96 -6.24 23.77
CA ASN A 176 8.29 -7.61 24.21
C ASN A 176 7.69 -8.72 23.31
N GLY A 177 7.70 -8.51 21.99
CA GLY A 177 7.12 -9.44 21.02
C GLY A 177 5.59 -9.44 20.98
N LYS A 178 4.94 -8.44 21.57
CA LYS A 178 3.49 -8.27 21.58
C LYS A 178 3.06 -6.99 20.88
N VAL A 179 1.93 -7.07 20.19
CA VAL A 179 1.32 -5.94 19.47
C VAL A 179 0.24 -5.30 20.38
N PRO A 180 0.18 -3.97 20.52
CA PRO A 180 -0.80 -3.32 21.39
C PRO A 180 -2.23 -3.59 20.93
N ARG A 181 -3.07 -4.04 21.87
CA ARG A 181 -4.52 -4.16 21.70
C ARG A 181 -5.22 -2.89 22.12
N ASN A 182 -6.35 -2.58 21.50
CA ASN A 182 -7.19 -1.43 21.86
C ASN A 182 -8.56 -1.82 22.43
N ALA A 183 -8.68 -3.03 22.99
CA ALA A 183 -9.91 -3.59 23.55
C ALA A 183 -10.51 -2.79 24.72
N THR A 184 -9.72 -1.93 25.38
CA THR A 184 -10.18 -1.04 26.47
C THR A 184 -10.40 0.41 26.02
N THR A 185 -10.18 0.71 24.74
CA THR A 185 -10.33 2.05 24.15
C THR A 185 -11.17 1.96 22.87
N TYR A 186 -10.75 2.56 21.75
CA TYR A 186 -11.54 2.69 20.53
C TYR A 186 -12.06 1.35 19.96
N GLY A 187 -11.30 0.25 20.07
CA GLY A 187 -11.80 -1.06 19.67
C GLY A 187 -12.88 -1.59 20.61
N GLY A 188 -12.70 -1.43 21.92
CA GLY A 188 -13.69 -1.75 22.93
C GLY A 188 -14.96 -0.91 22.84
N TRP A 189 -14.82 0.40 22.62
CA TRP A 189 -15.94 1.31 22.44
C TRP A 189 -16.70 1.03 21.15
N ALA A 190 -16.00 0.70 20.06
CA ALA A 190 -16.63 0.26 18.81
C ALA A 190 -17.47 -1.01 19.02
N LYS A 191 -16.92 -1.99 19.76
CA LYS A 191 -17.64 -3.20 20.16
C LYS A 191 -18.89 -2.89 20.98
N GLN A 192 -18.74 -2.06 22.01
CA GLN A 192 -19.85 -1.70 22.89
C GLN A 192 -20.98 -1.02 22.11
N VAL A 193 -20.67 -0.08 21.21
CA VAL A 193 -21.69 0.56 20.37
C VAL A 193 -22.36 -0.46 19.44
N ALA A 194 -21.60 -1.41 18.88
CA ALA A 194 -22.18 -2.47 18.06
C ALA A 194 -23.19 -3.32 18.84
N GLU A 195 -22.87 -3.67 20.09
CA GLU A 195 -23.76 -4.42 20.99
C GLU A 195 -25.00 -3.61 21.38
N GLU A 196 -24.84 -2.34 21.76
CA GLU A 196 -25.93 -1.43 22.15
C GLU A 196 -26.92 -1.19 21.00
N GLU A 197 -26.40 -1.06 19.78
CA GLU A 197 -27.20 -0.74 18.61
C GLU A 197 -27.58 -1.97 17.79
N ASP A 198 -27.33 -3.19 18.25
CA ASP A 198 -27.59 -4.45 17.51
C ASP A 198 -27.02 -4.42 16.07
N ALA A 199 -25.75 -4.03 15.96
CA ALA A 199 -24.98 -4.04 14.72
C ALA A 199 -23.95 -5.17 14.74
N TYR A 200 -23.50 -5.61 13.56
CA TYR A 200 -22.43 -6.60 13.50
C TYR A 200 -21.10 -5.97 13.94
N PHE A 201 -20.27 -6.75 14.63
CA PHE A 201 -18.92 -6.34 15.04
C PHE A 201 -17.87 -7.34 14.55
N ILE A 202 -16.75 -6.84 14.06
CA ILE A 202 -15.54 -7.61 13.74
C ILE A 202 -14.38 -7.03 14.55
N ASP A 203 -13.76 -7.85 15.39
CA ASP A 203 -12.58 -7.44 16.16
C ASP A 203 -11.30 -7.54 15.32
N LEU A 204 -11.19 -6.64 14.35
CA LEU A 204 -10.07 -6.58 13.42
C LEU A 204 -8.74 -6.27 14.12
N ASN A 205 -8.78 -5.47 15.19
CA ASN A 205 -7.61 -5.19 16.02
C ASN A 205 -7.00 -6.47 16.56
N GLU A 206 -7.78 -7.28 17.28
CA GLU A 206 -7.29 -8.53 17.88
C GLU A 206 -6.86 -9.53 16.80
N LYS A 207 -7.70 -9.74 15.77
CA LYS A 207 -7.38 -10.68 14.68
C LYS A 207 -6.04 -10.34 14.01
N MET A 208 -5.84 -9.06 13.67
CA MET A 208 -4.62 -8.63 12.99
C MET A 208 -3.41 -8.64 13.94
N ALA A 209 -3.59 -8.26 15.20
CA ALA A 209 -2.52 -8.27 16.18
C ALA A 209 -2.04 -9.70 16.47
N SER A 210 -2.97 -10.67 16.57
CA SER A 210 -2.64 -12.10 16.66
C SER A 210 -1.90 -12.61 15.42
N GLN A 211 -2.36 -12.26 14.22
CA GLN A 211 -1.69 -12.65 12.98
C GLN A 211 -0.29 -12.04 12.83
N MET A 212 -0.11 -10.80 13.29
CA MET A 212 1.21 -10.15 13.35
C MET A 212 2.14 -10.92 14.29
N GLU A 213 1.70 -11.19 15.52
CA GLU A 213 2.48 -11.93 16.51
C GLU A 213 2.90 -13.33 16.05
N GLU A 214 2.00 -14.06 15.38
CA GLU A 214 2.32 -15.38 14.81
C GLU A 214 3.47 -15.28 13.80
N LYS A 215 3.48 -14.23 12.98
CA LYS A 215 4.54 -13.99 11.99
C LYS A 215 5.83 -13.45 12.60
N GLY A 216 5.72 -12.72 13.71
CA GLY A 216 6.84 -12.06 14.39
C GLY A 216 7.27 -10.74 13.73
N GLU A 217 7.77 -9.82 14.55
CA GLU A 217 8.10 -8.44 14.19
C GLU A 217 8.98 -8.31 12.92
N GLN A 218 10.02 -9.12 12.81
CA GLN A 218 10.97 -9.06 11.67
C GLN A 218 10.31 -9.38 10.32
N ASN A 219 9.22 -10.14 10.31
CA ASN A 219 8.47 -10.47 9.10
C ASN A 219 7.34 -9.47 8.83
N ILE A 220 6.95 -8.67 9.82
CA ILE A 220 5.90 -7.66 9.73
C ILE A 220 6.48 -6.30 9.31
N THR A 221 7.50 -5.83 10.03
CA THR A 221 8.18 -4.56 9.79
C THR A 221 9.00 -4.64 8.49
N GLY A 222 8.77 -3.70 7.58
CA GLY A 222 9.37 -3.68 6.23
C GLY A 222 8.62 -4.50 5.18
N THR A 223 7.62 -5.29 5.55
CA THR A 223 6.82 -6.11 4.61
C THR A 223 5.33 -5.75 4.62
N TYR A 224 4.70 -5.73 5.79
CA TYR A 224 3.26 -5.44 5.97
C TYR A 224 3.05 -4.00 6.47
N PHE A 225 4.01 -3.48 7.22
CA PHE A 225 4.15 -2.07 7.60
C PHE A 225 5.52 -1.56 7.18
N TYR A 226 5.73 -0.25 7.27
CA TYR A 226 7.01 0.38 6.96
C TYR A 226 7.79 0.70 8.23
N ASP A 227 9.12 0.60 8.19
CA ASP A 227 9.98 0.97 9.33
C ASP A 227 9.78 2.43 9.75
N ARG A 228 9.44 3.30 8.80
CA ARG A 228 9.16 4.73 9.02
C ARG A 228 7.72 5.02 9.43
N ASP A 229 6.82 4.05 9.38
CA ASP A 229 5.38 4.25 9.58
C ASP A 229 4.74 3.05 10.27
N HIS A 230 4.43 3.25 11.53
CA HIS A 230 3.78 2.29 12.41
C HIS A 230 2.25 2.19 12.25
N THR A 231 1.61 3.04 11.46
CA THR A 231 0.14 3.07 11.32
C THR A 231 -0.32 2.61 9.95
N HIS A 232 0.34 3.04 8.87
CA HIS A 232 -0.12 2.75 7.52
C HIS A 232 0.51 1.48 6.95
N THR A 233 -0.35 0.61 6.42
CA THR A 233 0.04 -0.67 5.83
C THR A 233 0.59 -0.53 4.41
N SER A 234 1.47 -1.47 4.03
CA SER A 234 1.78 -1.76 2.63
C SER A 234 0.59 -2.45 1.95
N ALA A 235 0.66 -2.73 0.64
CA ALA A 235 -0.36 -3.51 -0.05
C ALA A 235 -0.58 -4.90 0.59
N LYS A 236 0.50 -5.54 1.05
CA LYS A 236 0.42 -6.84 1.75
C LYS A 236 -0.28 -6.71 3.11
N GLY A 237 -0.01 -5.63 3.84
CA GLY A 237 -0.71 -5.33 5.10
C GLY A 237 -2.20 -5.07 4.90
N ALA A 238 -2.55 -4.30 3.87
CA ALA A 238 -3.95 -4.03 3.51
C ALA A 238 -4.70 -5.32 3.10
N VAL A 239 -4.06 -6.19 2.33
CA VAL A 239 -4.61 -7.52 1.98
C VAL A 239 -4.77 -8.40 3.21
N MET A 240 -3.80 -8.42 4.14
CA MET A 240 -3.92 -9.16 5.40
C MET A 240 -5.15 -8.69 6.19
N ALA A 241 -5.29 -7.38 6.42
CA ALA A 241 -6.45 -6.83 7.10
C ALA A 241 -7.76 -7.19 6.40
N ALA A 242 -7.84 -7.03 5.07
CA ALA A 242 -9.01 -7.43 4.29
C ALA A 242 -9.35 -8.92 4.46
N SER A 243 -8.35 -9.81 4.42
CA SER A 243 -8.56 -11.26 4.61
C SER A 243 -9.12 -11.61 5.99
N LEU A 244 -8.71 -10.88 7.03
CA LEU A 244 -9.20 -11.06 8.41
C LEU A 244 -10.61 -10.49 8.59
N ILE A 245 -10.98 -9.45 7.82
CA ILE A 245 -12.37 -9.00 7.73
C ILE A 245 -13.24 -10.09 7.10
N ILE A 246 -12.76 -10.78 6.05
CA ILE A 246 -13.50 -11.88 5.43
C ILE A 246 -13.71 -13.03 6.43
N GLU A 247 -12.69 -13.37 7.21
CA GLU A 247 -12.80 -14.34 8.30
C GLU A 247 -13.87 -13.91 9.32
N GLY A 248 -13.81 -12.66 9.79
CA GLY A 248 -14.82 -12.11 10.70
C GLY A 248 -16.24 -12.13 10.11
N LEU A 249 -16.39 -11.86 8.81
CA LEU A 249 -17.69 -11.95 8.13
C LEU A 249 -18.21 -13.40 8.08
N LYS A 250 -17.35 -14.39 7.84
CA LYS A 250 -17.72 -15.82 7.84
C LYS A 250 -18.19 -16.27 9.22
N GLU A 251 -17.53 -15.82 10.28
CA GLU A 251 -17.88 -16.09 11.68
C GLU A 251 -19.15 -15.35 12.12
N SER A 252 -19.46 -14.22 11.48
CA SER A 252 -20.62 -13.41 11.83
C SER A 252 -21.96 -13.99 11.32
N GLY A 253 -23.05 -13.47 11.89
CA GLY A 253 -24.40 -13.65 11.35
C GLY A 253 -24.72 -12.79 10.13
N SER A 254 -23.78 -11.98 9.63
CA SER A 254 -24.05 -11.03 8.55
C SER A 254 -24.39 -11.74 7.25
N SER A 255 -25.41 -11.24 6.56
CA SER A 255 -25.80 -11.74 5.24
C SER A 255 -24.78 -11.39 4.16
N LEU A 256 -23.84 -10.46 4.40
CA LEU A 256 -22.76 -10.12 3.46
C LEU A 256 -21.90 -11.34 3.08
N LYS A 257 -21.80 -12.34 3.98
CA LYS A 257 -21.00 -13.54 3.74
C LYS A 257 -21.45 -14.37 2.52
N LYS A 258 -22.68 -14.18 2.04
CA LYS A 258 -23.20 -14.85 0.83
C LYS A 258 -22.57 -14.34 -0.47
N TYR A 259 -21.86 -13.21 -0.42
CA TYR A 259 -21.21 -12.58 -1.55
C TYR A 259 -19.69 -12.77 -1.54
N LEU A 260 -19.15 -13.59 -0.63
CA LEU A 260 -17.72 -13.90 -0.61
C LEU A 260 -17.37 -14.84 -1.76
N LEU A 261 -16.21 -14.63 -2.37
CA LEU A 261 -15.61 -15.60 -3.28
C LEU A 261 -15.07 -16.79 -2.48
N GLU A 262 -15.21 -18.01 -3.04
CA GLU A 262 -14.64 -19.22 -2.44
C GLU A 262 -13.11 -19.24 -2.55
N ASP A 263 -12.59 -18.88 -3.74
CA ASP A 263 -11.16 -18.83 -4.05
C ASP A 263 -10.82 -17.51 -4.77
N PRO A 264 -10.63 -16.41 -4.02
CA PRO A 264 -10.34 -15.11 -4.60
C PRO A 264 -8.90 -15.04 -5.15
N GLU A 265 -8.75 -14.58 -6.40
CA GLU A 265 -7.45 -14.30 -6.99
C GLU A 265 -6.96 -12.91 -6.52
N ILE A 266 -6.10 -12.89 -5.49
CA ILE A 266 -5.62 -11.64 -4.90
C ILE A 266 -4.44 -11.06 -5.68
N GLN A 267 -4.63 -9.85 -6.19
CA GLN A 267 -3.62 -9.05 -6.86
C GLN A 267 -3.11 -7.94 -5.93
N THR A 268 -1.79 -7.82 -5.88
CA THR A 268 -1.10 -6.68 -5.25
C THR A 268 -0.35 -5.89 -6.33
N PRO A 269 -0.06 -4.60 -6.12
CA PRO A 269 0.74 -3.83 -7.06
C PRO A 269 2.04 -4.55 -7.40
N THR A 270 2.26 -4.81 -8.69
CA THR A 270 3.51 -5.43 -9.15
C THR A 270 4.67 -4.51 -8.82
N LYS A 271 5.67 -5.05 -8.13
CA LYS A 271 6.91 -4.31 -7.88
C LYS A 271 7.61 -3.99 -9.19
N LYS A 272 8.32 -2.87 -9.24
CA LYS A 272 9.23 -2.54 -10.34
C LYS A 272 10.65 -2.96 -10.01
N ASP A 273 11.38 -3.45 -10.98
CA ASP A 273 12.75 -3.88 -10.74
C ASP A 273 13.71 -2.72 -11.04
N VAL A 274 14.69 -2.54 -10.14
CA VAL A 274 15.72 -1.52 -10.23
C VAL A 274 17.07 -2.24 -10.31
N TYR A 275 17.62 -2.32 -11.51
CA TYR A 275 18.92 -2.93 -11.76
C TYR A 275 20.02 -1.88 -11.63
N LEU A 276 21.08 -2.20 -10.88
CA LEU A 276 22.30 -1.40 -10.83
C LEU A 276 23.41 -2.16 -11.57
N ILE A 277 23.98 -1.54 -12.60
CA ILE A 277 25.15 -2.08 -13.29
C ILE A 277 26.30 -1.09 -13.21
N GLY A 278 27.51 -1.63 -13.08
CA GLY A 278 28.69 -0.81 -12.96
C GLY A 278 29.93 -1.58 -12.57
N ASP A 279 30.97 -0.81 -12.29
CA ASP A 279 32.26 -1.32 -11.85
C ASP A 279 32.33 -1.48 -10.31
N SER A 280 33.55 -1.55 -9.77
CA SER A 280 33.80 -1.67 -8.33
C SER A 280 33.18 -0.56 -7.48
N THR A 281 32.91 0.62 -8.03
CA THR A 281 32.29 1.71 -7.27
C THR A 281 30.81 1.48 -7.00
N VAL A 282 30.16 0.58 -7.74
CA VAL A 282 28.75 0.19 -7.56
C VAL A 282 28.64 -1.17 -6.87
N ALA A 283 29.52 -2.10 -7.20
CA ALA A 283 29.47 -3.49 -6.78
C ALA A 283 29.76 -3.71 -5.29
N ASN A 284 29.25 -4.82 -4.74
CA ASN A 284 29.80 -5.40 -3.52
C ASN A 284 31.09 -6.16 -3.86
N ASN A 285 32.26 -5.65 -3.48
CA ASN A 285 33.53 -6.29 -3.82
C ASN A 285 34.02 -7.23 -2.72
N ASN A 286 34.05 -6.74 -1.47
CA ASN A 286 34.38 -7.50 -0.26
C ASN A 286 33.93 -6.70 0.98
N ASP A 287 34.14 -7.28 2.17
CA ASP A 287 33.72 -6.72 3.47
C ASP A 287 34.23 -5.30 3.77
N THR A 288 35.30 -4.86 3.10
CA THR A 288 35.93 -3.54 3.33
C THR A 288 35.81 -2.58 2.15
N LEU A 289 35.50 -3.09 0.94
CA LEU A 289 35.42 -2.33 -0.30
C LEU A 289 34.03 -2.49 -0.90
N VAL A 290 33.12 -1.64 -0.42
CA VAL A 290 31.70 -1.71 -0.74
C VAL A 290 31.33 -0.52 -1.63
N GLY A 291 30.75 -0.80 -2.80
CA GLY A 291 30.24 0.22 -3.71
C GLY A 291 28.95 0.87 -3.22
N TRP A 292 28.62 2.05 -3.75
CA TRP A 292 27.43 2.81 -3.34
C TRP A 292 26.12 2.08 -3.67
N GLY A 293 26.14 1.14 -4.61
CA GLY A 293 24.96 0.36 -4.99
C GLY A 293 24.54 -0.68 -3.95
N VAL A 294 25.40 -0.99 -2.98
CA VAL A 294 25.12 -2.02 -1.95
C VAL A 294 24.05 -1.59 -0.95
N PRO A 295 24.11 -0.39 -0.34
CA PRO A 295 23.05 0.06 0.56
C PRO A 295 21.82 0.62 -0.18
N MET A 296 21.75 0.51 -1.50
CA MET A 296 20.77 1.24 -2.31
C MET A 296 19.32 0.81 -2.00
N ASP A 297 19.11 -0.48 -1.75
CA ASP A 297 17.81 -1.05 -1.38
C ASP A 297 17.19 -0.39 -0.14
N LYS A 298 18.02 0.00 0.84
CA LYS A 298 17.59 0.71 2.06
C LYS A 298 17.00 2.09 1.81
N TYR A 299 17.29 2.69 0.66
CA TYR A 299 16.75 3.99 0.26
C TYR A 299 15.51 3.86 -0.62
N PHE A 300 15.11 2.64 -0.96
CA PHE A 300 13.90 2.36 -1.71
C PHE A 300 12.81 1.79 -0.79
N ASP A 301 11.56 2.04 -1.19
CA ASP A 301 10.43 1.28 -0.67
C ASP A 301 10.44 -0.12 -1.30
N THR A 302 11.03 -1.07 -0.57
CA THR A 302 11.20 -2.45 -1.03
C THR A 302 9.88 -3.22 -1.12
N THR A 303 8.76 -2.66 -0.67
CA THR A 303 7.44 -3.24 -0.93
C THR A 303 6.93 -2.90 -2.34
N ARG A 304 7.48 -1.86 -2.97
CA ARG A 304 7.11 -1.37 -4.31
C ARG A 304 8.15 -1.63 -5.38
N VAL A 305 9.41 -1.82 -4.98
CA VAL A 305 10.49 -2.13 -5.93
C VAL A 305 11.36 -3.27 -5.41
N ASN A 306 11.96 -4.01 -6.33
CA ASN A 306 13.08 -4.88 -6.02
C ASN A 306 14.36 -4.20 -6.53
N VAL A 307 15.44 -4.25 -5.74
CA VAL A 307 16.72 -3.65 -6.13
C VAL A 307 17.74 -4.75 -6.35
N TYR A 308 18.29 -4.82 -7.57
CA TYR A 308 19.26 -5.82 -7.98
C TYR A 308 20.61 -5.16 -8.30
N ASN A 309 21.55 -5.23 -7.36
CA ASN A 309 22.92 -4.82 -7.65
C ASN A 309 23.64 -5.91 -8.46
N LYS A 310 23.70 -5.72 -9.78
CA LYS A 310 24.35 -6.59 -10.76
C LYS A 310 25.75 -6.10 -11.15
N ALA A 311 26.24 -5.03 -10.50
CA ALA A 311 27.56 -4.51 -10.77
C ALA A 311 28.66 -5.51 -10.40
N ARG A 312 29.80 -5.43 -11.09
CA ARG A 312 30.91 -6.38 -10.90
C ARG A 312 32.23 -5.65 -10.79
N GLY A 313 32.92 -5.89 -9.67
CA GLY A 313 34.23 -5.32 -9.39
C GLY A 313 35.24 -5.55 -10.51
N GLY A 314 35.98 -4.50 -10.85
CA GLY A 314 37.04 -4.52 -11.85
C GLY A 314 36.57 -4.60 -13.31
N ARG A 315 35.27 -4.54 -13.61
CA ARG A 315 34.78 -4.54 -15.00
C ARG A 315 34.74 -3.12 -15.56
N SER A 316 34.91 -3.00 -16.87
CA SER A 316 34.58 -1.80 -17.64
C SER A 316 33.24 -1.98 -18.37
N ILE A 317 32.71 -0.95 -19.04
CA ILE A 317 31.48 -1.14 -19.81
C ILE A 317 31.67 -2.18 -20.93
N ARG A 318 32.88 -2.22 -21.53
CA ARG A 318 33.31 -3.21 -22.52
C ARG A 318 33.34 -4.61 -21.92
N SER A 319 34.12 -4.81 -20.85
CA SER A 319 34.34 -6.16 -20.32
C SER A 319 33.07 -6.73 -19.67
N PHE A 320 32.21 -5.87 -19.10
CA PHE A 320 30.89 -6.28 -18.62
C PHE A 320 30.03 -6.87 -19.74
N ARG A 321 30.10 -6.29 -20.95
CA ARG A 321 29.42 -6.84 -22.13
C ARG A 321 30.10 -8.11 -22.62
N GLY A 322 31.41 -8.09 -22.79
CA GLY A 322 32.18 -9.21 -23.34
C GLY A 322 32.14 -10.47 -22.48
N GLU A 323 31.90 -10.32 -21.17
CA GLU A 323 31.71 -11.43 -20.23
C GLU A 323 30.25 -11.95 -20.18
N GLY A 324 29.32 -11.37 -20.93
CA GLY A 324 27.90 -11.76 -20.95
C GLY A 324 27.07 -11.24 -19.77
N LEU A 325 27.67 -10.48 -18.84
CA LEU A 325 26.96 -9.93 -17.68
C LEU A 325 25.85 -8.95 -18.09
N TRP A 326 26.03 -8.25 -19.21
CA TRP A 326 24.98 -7.43 -19.79
C TRP A 326 23.81 -8.26 -20.31
N ASP A 327 24.08 -9.38 -20.97
CA ASP A 327 23.04 -10.22 -21.55
C ASP A 327 22.17 -10.86 -20.46
N GLU A 328 22.74 -11.19 -19.31
CA GLU A 328 22.00 -11.62 -18.12
C GLU A 328 21.01 -10.54 -17.65
N VAL A 329 21.47 -9.30 -17.50
CA VAL A 329 20.61 -8.17 -17.09
C VAL A 329 19.55 -7.87 -18.15
N LEU A 330 19.93 -7.83 -19.43
CA LEU A 330 19.03 -7.53 -20.52
C LEU A 330 17.94 -8.59 -20.68
N LYS A 331 18.26 -9.86 -20.41
CA LYS A 331 17.28 -10.95 -20.40
C LYS A 331 16.19 -10.71 -19.36
N ASP A 332 16.59 -10.33 -18.14
CA ASP A 332 15.69 -10.16 -17.00
C ASP A 332 14.93 -8.82 -17.01
N LEU A 333 15.39 -7.81 -17.76
CA LEU A 333 14.71 -6.52 -17.87
C LEU A 333 13.35 -6.62 -18.56
N ASP A 334 12.34 -6.02 -17.92
CA ASP A 334 10.95 -5.94 -18.38
C ASP A 334 10.42 -4.49 -18.45
N LYS A 335 9.21 -4.36 -19.00
CA LYS A 335 8.56 -3.06 -19.24
C LYS A 335 8.27 -2.34 -17.91
N GLY A 336 8.80 -1.12 -17.80
CA GLY A 336 8.62 -0.25 -16.64
C GLY A 336 9.67 -0.41 -15.55
N ASP A 337 10.68 -1.28 -15.73
CA ASP A 337 11.84 -1.37 -14.86
C ASP A 337 12.79 -0.19 -15.03
N PHE A 338 13.73 -0.06 -14.10
CA PHE A 338 14.76 0.97 -14.10
C PHE A 338 16.14 0.33 -14.17
N LEU A 339 17.03 0.89 -14.98
CA LEU A 339 18.43 0.48 -15.05
C LEU A 339 19.34 1.66 -14.74
N LEU A 340 20.03 1.62 -13.61
CA LEU A 340 21.05 2.60 -13.23
C LEU A 340 22.42 2.12 -13.74
N ILE A 341 23.09 2.97 -14.52
CA ILE A 341 24.35 2.63 -15.20
C ILE A 341 25.46 3.56 -14.72
N GLN A 342 26.51 3.02 -14.11
CA GLN A 342 27.74 3.76 -13.80
C GLN A 342 28.99 2.94 -14.16
N PHE A 343 29.68 3.36 -15.22
CA PHE A 343 30.98 2.83 -15.63
C PHE A 343 31.95 3.96 -15.93
N GLY A 344 33.26 3.66 -15.94
CA GLY A 344 34.28 4.57 -16.46
C GLY A 344 35.62 4.48 -15.73
N HIS A 345 35.69 3.94 -14.51
CA HIS A 345 36.96 3.87 -13.78
C HIS A 345 37.97 2.92 -14.45
N ASN A 346 37.46 1.84 -15.04
CA ASN A 346 38.24 0.81 -15.71
C ASN A 346 38.34 1.03 -17.23
N ASP A 347 37.46 1.84 -17.81
CA ASP A 347 37.37 2.10 -19.25
C ASP A 347 38.51 2.97 -19.79
N GLY A 348 39.10 3.81 -18.93
CA GLY A 348 40.21 4.69 -19.30
C GLY A 348 41.57 4.00 -19.43
N GLY A 349 41.65 2.67 -19.23
CA GLY A 349 42.88 1.90 -19.44
C GLY A 349 43.18 1.66 -20.92
N GLU A 350 44.37 1.14 -21.19
CA GLU A 350 44.77 0.73 -22.54
C GLU A 350 43.92 -0.47 -23.04
N VAL A 351 43.63 -0.47 -24.34
CA VAL A 351 42.71 -1.44 -24.97
C VAL A 351 43.31 -2.82 -25.18
N ASP A 352 44.64 -2.92 -25.19
CA ASP A 352 45.45 -4.09 -25.58
C ASP A 352 46.33 -4.63 -24.42
N GLN A 353 46.21 -4.08 -23.21
CA GLN A 353 47.00 -4.51 -22.05
C GLN A 353 46.32 -5.66 -21.28
N PRO A 354 47.07 -6.51 -20.54
CA PRO A 354 46.60 -7.77 -19.89
C PRO A 354 45.41 -7.74 -18.92
N LYS A 355 44.66 -6.66 -18.81
CA LYS A 355 43.33 -6.61 -18.17
C LYS A 355 42.18 -6.54 -19.17
N TYR A 356 42.45 -6.14 -20.42
CA TYR A 356 41.52 -6.00 -21.55
C TYR A 356 40.21 -5.29 -21.19
N ARG A 357 40.32 -4.22 -20.39
CA ARG A 357 39.18 -3.42 -19.90
C ARG A 357 39.04 -2.09 -20.63
N GLY A 358 40.09 -1.59 -21.27
CA GLY A 358 40.06 -0.30 -21.95
C GLY A 358 38.98 -0.24 -23.03
N SER A 359 38.31 0.90 -23.13
CA SER A 359 37.39 1.23 -24.23
C SER A 359 38.04 2.33 -25.07
N LEU A 360 37.71 2.43 -26.36
CA LEU A 360 38.20 3.57 -27.15
C LEU A 360 37.60 4.88 -26.61
N LYS A 361 38.39 5.94 -26.61
CA LYS A 361 37.94 7.26 -26.17
C LYS A 361 37.05 7.86 -27.26
N GLY A 362 35.88 8.37 -26.88
CA GLY A 362 34.99 9.07 -27.82
C GLY A 362 33.53 8.72 -27.63
N MET A 363 32.70 9.38 -28.43
CA MET A 363 31.25 9.21 -28.46
C MET A 363 30.73 8.66 -29.79
N GLY A 364 31.60 8.50 -30.79
CA GLY A 364 31.26 8.00 -32.11
C GLY A 364 31.26 6.48 -32.20
N ASP A 365 31.17 5.96 -33.42
CA ASP A 365 31.08 4.53 -33.71
C ASP A 365 32.45 3.94 -34.10
N GLU A 366 33.54 4.63 -33.75
CA GLU A 366 34.90 4.19 -34.06
C GLU A 366 35.21 2.84 -33.41
N THR A 367 35.97 2.03 -34.14
CA THR A 367 36.36 0.68 -33.71
C THR A 367 37.85 0.42 -33.91
N GLN A 368 38.41 -0.46 -33.11
CA GLN A 368 39.78 -0.95 -33.23
C GLN A 368 39.79 -2.45 -32.99
N THR A 369 40.45 -3.22 -33.87
CA THR A 369 40.72 -4.64 -33.60
C THR A 369 41.96 -4.74 -32.72
N VAL A 370 41.85 -5.44 -31.59
CA VAL A 370 42.96 -5.69 -30.67
C VAL A 370 43.16 -7.19 -30.48
N GLU A 371 44.40 -7.62 -30.29
CA GLU A 371 44.68 -8.98 -29.82
C GLU A 371 44.12 -9.15 -28.39
N PHE A 372 43.30 -10.16 -28.21
CA PHE A 372 42.58 -10.46 -26.98
C PHE A 372 42.94 -11.86 -26.52
N LYS A 373 43.81 -11.97 -25.50
CA LYS A 373 44.38 -13.27 -25.08
C LYS A 373 45.12 -13.96 -26.24
N LYS A 374 45.98 -14.94 -25.92
CA LYS A 374 46.81 -15.58 -26.93
C LYS A 374 45.92 -16.19 -28.02
N ASP A 375 46.16 -15.79 -29.27
CA ASP A 375 45.52 -16.30 -30.50
C ASP A 375 44.03 -15.93 -30.69
N SER A 376 43.52 -14.84 -30.11
CA SER A 376 42.19 -14.30 -30.48
C SER A 376 42.19 -12.79 -30.62
N THR A 377 41.21 -12.23 -31.33
CA THR A 377 41.06 -10.77 -31.54
C THR A 377 39.68 -10.30 -31.13
N GLU A 378 39.57 -9.08 -30.61
CA GLU A 378 38.31 -8.43 -30.27
C GLU A 378 38.17 -7.09 -31.00
N VAL A 379 36.97 -6.78 -31.50
CA VAL A 379 36.62 -5.45 -32.00
C VAL A 379 36.18 -4.60 -30.82
N VAL A 380 37.00 -3.60 -30.50
CA VAL A 380 36.78 -2.65 -29.41
C VAL A 380 36.07 -1.43 -29.95
N HIS A 381 34.99 -1.02 -29.29
CA HIS A 381 34.25 0.19 -29.63
C HIS A 381 34.59 1.36 -28.69
N THR A 382 34.10 2.56 -29.00
CA THR A 382 34.18 3.68 -28.07
C THR A 382 33.34 3.49 -26.83
N TYR A 383 33.74 4.14 -25.73
CA TYR A 383 32.94 4.20 -24.50
C TYR A 383 31.51 4.69 -24.77
N GLY A 384 31.36 5.75 -25.58
CA GLY A 384 30.05 6.28 -25.92
C GLY A 384 29.21 5.32 -26.78
N TRP A 385 29.83 4.51 -27.64
CA TRP A 385 29.13 3.45 -28.37
C TRP A 385 28.53 2.43 -27.40
N TYR A 386 29.32 1.88 -26.46
CA TYR A 386 28.82 0.91 -25.49
C TYR A 386 27.69 1.49 -24.63
N MET A 387 27.84 2.73 -24.18
CA MET A 387 26.82 3.42 -23.40
C MET A 387 25.51 3.57 -24.19
N LYS A 388 25.57 4.07 -25.43
CA LYS A 388 24.41 4.19 -26.32
C LYS A 388 23.76 2.83 -26.59
N LYS A 389 24.56 1.78 -26.74
CA LYS A 389 24.09 0.41 -26.97
C LYS A 389 23.26 -0.10 -25.80
N TYR A 390 23.76 0.01 -24.56
CA TYR A 390 23.02 -0.37 -23.35
C TYR A 390 21.71 0.43 -23.23
N ILE A 391 21.77 1.77 -23.38
CA ILE A 391 20.58 2.63 -23.32
C ILE A 391 19.52 2.20 -24.34
N THR A 392 19.93 1.93 -25.58
CA THR A 392 19.02 1.56 -26.66
C THR A 392 18.36 0.21 -26.40
N GLU A 393 19.15 -0.77 -25.94
CA GLU A 393 18.66 -2.11 -25.61
C GLU A 393 17.74 -2.10 -24.38
N THR A 394 18.03 -1.31 -23.35
CA THR A 394 17.10 -1.08 -22.21
C THR A 394 15.78 -0.49 -22.68
N LYS A 395 15.83 0.56 -23.52
CA LYS A 395 14.60 1.17 -24.04
C LYS A 395 13.79 0.22 -24.91
N ALA A 396 14.46 -0.67 -25.66
CA ALA A 396 13.79 -1.69 -26.45
C ALA A 396 13.02 -2.71 -25.58
N LYS A 397 13.44 -2.93 -24.33
CA LYS A 397 12.67 -3.70 -23.33
C LYS A 397 11.52 -2.92 -22.68
N GLY A 398 11.38 -1.61 -22.97
CA GLY A 398 10.41 -0.74 -22.31
C GLY A 398 10.81 -0.33 -20.90
N ALA A 399 12.08 -0.53 -20.51
CA ALA A 399 12.66 -0.06 -19.26
C ALA A 399 13.26 1.34 -19.40
N THR A 400 13.48 2.01 -18.26
CA THR A 400 14.02 3.37 -18.17
C THR A 400 15.50 3.35 -17.80
N PRO A 401 16.42 3.65 -18.72
CA PRO A 401 17.84 3.79 -18.39
C PRO A 401 18.13 5.13 -17.71
N ILE A 402 18.90 5.08 -16.62
CA ILE A 402 19.39 6.23 -15.85
C ILE A 402 20.92 6.16 -15.83
N VAL A 403 21.58 7.06 -16.56
CA VAL A 403 23.04 7.09 -16.61
C VAL A 403 23.57 8.00 -15.52
N LEU A 404 24.49 7.48 -14.71
CA LEU A 404 25.11 8.18 -13.60
C LEU A 404 26.54 8.55 -13.96
N SER A 405 26.95 9.77 -13.60
CA SER A 405 28.36 10.14 -13.67
C SER A 405 29.20 9.25 -12.76
N MET A 406 30.47 9.06 -13.11
CA MET A 406 31.44 8.44 -12.22
C MET A 406 31.54 9.20 -10.89
N ILE A 407 31.67 8.47 -9.78
CA ILE A 407 32.10 9.08 -8.52
C ILE A 407 33.54 9.62 -8.66
N PRO A 408 33.91 10.71 -7.96
CA PRO A 408 35.26 11.22 -8.02
C PRO A 408 36.25 10.25 -7.35
N ARG A 409 37.49 10.22 -7.84
CA ARG A 409 38.57 9.55 -7.11
C ARG A 409 38.92 10.40 -5.88
N ASN A 410 39.22 9.74 -4.76
CA ASN A 410 39.65 10.40 -3.52
C ASN A 410 41.09 10.93 -3.63
N ILE A 411 41.33 11.86 -4.55
CA ILE A 411 42.62 12.50 -4.78
C ILE A 411 42.43 13.99 -4.55
N TRP A 412 43.16 14.53 -3.57
CA TRP A 412 43.02 15.91 -3.14
C TRP A 412 44.15 16.78 -3.70
N HIS A 413 43.80 18.01 -4.05
CA HIS A 413 44.76 19.06 -4.37
C HIS A 413 44.25 20.38 -3.79
N ALA A 414 45.04 21.00 -2.91
CA ALA A 414 44.71 22.28 -2.25
C ALA A 414 43.26 22.31 -1.72
N GLU A 415 42.93 21.37 -0.83
CA GLU A 415 41.63 21.25 -0.15
C GLU A 415 40.42 20.95 -1.06
N LYS A 416 40.66 20.61 -2.33
CA LYS A 416 39.60 20.21 -3.27
C LYS A 416 39.85 18.81 -3.80
N VAL A 417 38.79 18.01 -3.90
CA VAL A 417 38.83 16.74 -4.63
C VAL A 417 39.01 17.02 -6.11
N MET A 418 39.97 16.36 -6.74
CA MET A 418 40.18 16.47 -8.18
C MET A 418 38.96 15.91 -8.93
N GLN A 419 38.34 16.75 -9.76
CA GLN A 419 37.30 16.33 -10.68
C GLN A 419 37.94 15.71 -11.93
N ASN A 420 37.47 14.53 -12.34
CA ASN A 420 37.93 13.84 -13.54
C ASN A 420 37.83 14.79 -14.75
N GLY A 421 38.97 15.12 -15.37
CA GLY A 421 39.02 15.93 -16.60
C GLY A 421 39.44 17.40 -16.44
N ARG A 422 39.61 17.94 -15.23
CA ARG A 422 40.30 19.25 -15.09
C ARG A 422 41.81 19.00 -15.16
N LYS A 423 42.41 19.28 -16.33
CA LYS A 423 43.87 19.52 -16.39
C LYS A 423 44.21 20.56 -15.33
N LYS A 424 45.31 20.34 -14.59
CA LYS A 424 45.89 21.30 -13.66
C LYS A 424 45.89 22.68 -14.34
N LEU A 425 45.11 23.62 -13.80
CA LEU A 425 45.25 25.05 -14.10
C LEU A 425 46.39 25.59 -13.25
#